data_AF-A0A935Q345-F1
#
_entry.id   AF-A0A935Q345-F1
#
_cell.length_a   1.000
_cell.length_b   1.000
_cell.length_c   1.000
_cell.angle_alpha   90.00
_cell.angle_beta   90.00
_cell.angle_gamma   90.00
#
_symmetry.space_group_name_H-M   'P 1'
#
loop_
_entity.id
_entity.type
_entity.pdbx_description
1 polymer ?
#
loop_
_entity_poly.entity_id
_entity_poly.type
_entity_poly.pdbx_seq_one_letter_code
_entity_poly.pdbx_strand_id
1 'polypeptide(L)'
;MTESTRLQVAAIAALYTLWLLVWIVLGDEPGGLRHHHWDQAAAAAVAAVAALSMAWSTGRPYRGFLALHTIAFLSLAGSWLIYAEGSTPAADQVPLPDPYLLALGSGLLSDALYALCAFSMLCAWSYLALALWHRRALTPQTLVVFTVLMTGLGAIFTGFYTTLYATKLDTPLGRLDAATAVLEFAVVVAGLLCVLLRVPALVVWTLVASVILIAGDMAYSMDVVPPVIDAVWMFGQLLWFAAIMGMRRREASERARAASAGGETADAEGRSGLSGILILLSLGSALLSPLVWFVPSAATWKVFFSVLFIVALMVTLVWITDRFDDAVAFLRRYVQQVLRSRLLSDDWRGAPPGIRNALQSTRLGTLLDEFRGEATRLRRDVLFLGRERLYGPPRERAAGSPVCFIVMPFGQEWSADVHRILVKACDAAGARAVRGDNLFTPTDILEDIWQSIHAADFVIADITGRNPNVLYELGIAHTLAKPVLILSRLASDIPIDLATRRVTLYGQSAGDWREDLAHKIQPAVAALVGDCS
;
A
#
# COMPACT_ATOMS: atom_id res chain seq x y z
N MET A 1 7.77 -4.69 -9.61
CA MET A 1 8.34 -4.05 -10.82
C MET A 1 7.61 -4.59 -12.04
N THR A 2 7.21 -3.74 -12.98
CA THR A 2 6.60 -4.19 -14.23
C THR A 2 7.64 -4.95 -15.07
N GLU A 3 7.20 -5.85 -15.94
CA GLU A 3 8.05 -6.69 -16.79
C GLU A 3 9.02 -5.85 -17.64
N SER A 4 8.53 -4.73 -18.17
CA SER A 4 9.34 -3.79 -18.94
C SER A 4 10.43 -3.08 -18.12
N THR A 5 10.27 -2.90 -16.81
CA THR A 5 11.35 -2.35 -15.95
C THR A 5 12.46 -3.38 -15.73
N ARG A 6 12.10 -4.67 -15.62
CA ARG A 6 13.09 -5.74 -15.48
C ARG A 6 13.95 -5.87 -16.73
N LEU A 7 13.33 -5.78 -17.92
CA LEU A 7 14.02 -5.81 -19.21
C LEU A 7 15.02 -4.65 -19.38
N GLN A 8 14.68 -3.44 -18.94
CA GLN A 8 15.58 -2.28 -19.04
C GLN A 8 16.75 -2.36 -18.07
N VAL A 9 16.51 -2.76 -16.82
CA VAL A 9 17.59 -2.98 -15.85
C VAL A 9 18.51 -4.09 -16.34
N ALA A 10 17.96 -5.16 -16.90
CA ALA A 10 18.74 -6.23 -17.52
C ALA A 10 19.55 -5.73 -18.73
N ALA A 11 18.98 -4.87 -19.57
CA ALA A 11 19.70 -4.28 -20.70
C ALA A 11 20.86 -3.37 -20.27
N ILE A 12 20.66 -2.54 -19.24
CA ILE A 12 21.72 -1.68 -18.69
C ILE A 12 22.80 -2.52 -18.02
N ALA A 13 22.42 -3.57 -17.26
CA ALA A 13 23.37 -4.50 -16.67
C ALA A 13 24.17 -5.27 -17.73
N ALA A 14 23.52 -5.69 -18.83
CA ALA A 14 24.18 -6.33 -19.96
C ALA A 14 25.17 -5.37 -20.65
N LEU A 15 24.79 -4.11 -20.83
CA LEU A 15 25.68 -3.07 -21.39
C LEU A 15 26.92 -2.86 -20.51
N TYR A 16 26.72 -2.75 -19.20
CA TYR A 16 27.84 -2.65 -18.25
C TYR A 16 28.75 -3.87 -18.30
N THR A 17 28.17 -5.07 -18.31
CA THR A 17 28.94 -6.33 -18.35
C THR A 17 29.74 -6.44 -19.64
N LEU A 18 29.15 -6.04 -20.77
CA LEU A 18 29.83 -5.99 -22.06
C LEU A 18 30.99 -4.98 -22.03
N TRP A 19 30.75 -3.76 -21.54
CA TRP A 19 31.81 -2.76 -21.36
C TRP A 19 32.93 -3.28 -20.47
N LEU A 20 32.60 -3.89 -19.32
CA LEU A 20 33.58 -4.42 -18.37
C LEU A 20 34.45 -5.51 -19.00
N LEU A 21 33.86 -6.41 -19.80
CA LEU A 21 34.60 -7.43 -20.54
C LEU A 21 35.55 -6.81 -21.55
N VAL A 22 35.11 -5.81 -22.31
CA VAL A 22 35.95 -5.09 -23.28
C VAL A 22 37.08 -4.33 -22.55
N TRP A 23 36.77 -3.69 -21.44
CA TRP A 23 37.74 -2.95 -20.61
C TRP A 23 38.80 -3.88 -20.01
N ILE A 24 38.43 -5.07 -19.51
CA ILE A 24 39.39 -6.08 -19.01
C ILE A 24 40.31 -6.58 -20.13
N VAL A 25 39.79 -6.74 -21.35
CA VAL A 25 40.53 -7.37 -22.46
C VAL A 25 41.41 -6.37 -23.23
N LEU A 26 40.95 -5.13 -23.41
CA LEU A 26 41.60 -4.12 -24.27
C LEU A 26 42.12 -2.89 -23.52
N GLY A 27 41.96 -2.83 -22.19
CA GLY A 27 42.11 -1.61 -21.39
C GLY A 27 43.27 -0.71 -21.79
N ASP A 28 44.50 -1.21 -21.67
CA ASP A 28 45.73 -0.41 -21.83
C ASP A 28 46.30 -0.42 -23.25
N GLU A 29 45.66 -1.09 -24.21
CA GLU A 29 46.14 -1.15 -25.60
C GLU A 29 46.02 0.22 -26.30
N PRO A 30 46.88 0.53 -27.29
CA PRO A 30 46.73 1.74 -28.11
C PRO A 30 45.39 1.72 -28.86
N GLY A 31 44.42 2.51 -28.40
CA GLY A 31 43.02 2.50 -28.87
C GLY A 31 42.02 1.78 -27.95
N GLY A 32 42.49 1.26 -26.81
CA GLY A 32 41.69 0.72 -25.72
C GLY A 32 40.89 1.77 -24.97
N LEU A 33 39.88 1.32 -24.21
CA LEU A 33 38.96 2.21 -23.48
C LEU A 33 39.67 3.02 -22.38
N ARG A 34 40.72 2.46 -21.76
CA ARG A 34 41.45 3.10 -20.65
C ARG A 34 42.48 4.12 -21.13
N HIS A 35 43.01 3.96 -22.35
CA HIS A 35 44.11 4.77 -22.86
C HIS A 35 43.84 6.29 -22.88
N HIS A 36 42.58 6.72 -23.01
CA HIS A 36 42.19 8.14 -23.05
C HIS A 36 40.89 8.43 -22.27
N HIS A 37 40.45 7.51 -21.40
CA HIS A 37 39.22 7.63 -20.57
C HIS A 37 37.93 8.10 -21.29
N TRP A 38 37.83 7.92 -22.62
CA TRP A 38 36.67 8.35 -23.42
C TRP A 38 35.37 7.68 -22.96
N ASP A 39 35.49 6.47 -22.44
CA ASP A 39 34.37 5.71 -21.92
C ASP A 39 33.76 6.37 -20.67
N GLN A 40 34.59 6.79 -19.71
CA GLN A 40 34.14 7.53 -18.52
C GLN A 40 33.49 8.86 -18.89
N ALA A 41 34.10 9.60 -19.81
CA ALA A 41 33.55 10.86 -20.31
C ALA A 41 32.22 10.65 -21.05
N ALA A 42 32.13 9.62 -21.88
CA ALA A 42 30.90 9.30 -22.63
C ALA A 42 29.77 8.87 -21.69
N ALA A 43 30.06 8.04 -20.68
CA ALA A 43 29.07 7.63 -19.68
C ALA A 43 28.52 8.83 -18.90
N ALA A 44 29.40 9.77 -18.51
CA ALA A 44 29.00 10.98 -17.80
C ALA A 44 28.16 11.90 -18.70
N ALA A 45 28.54 12.07 -19.97
CA ALA A 45 27.77 12.84 -20.95
C ALA A 45 26.37 12.22 -21.18
N VAL A 46 26.27 10.89 -21.29
CA VAL A 46 24.99 10.18 -21.43
C VAL A 46 24.13 10.38 -20.18
N ALA A 47 24.71 10.28 -18.98
CA ALA A 47 24.00 10.56 -17.73
C ALA A 47 23.48 12.00 -17.69
N ALA A 48 24.28 12.98 -18.12
CA ALA A 48 23.86 14.39 -18.22
C ALA A 48 22.68 14.59 -19.18
N VAL A 49 22.74 14.01 -20.39
CA VAL A 49 21.65 14.10 -21.37
C VAL A 49 20.36 13.47 -20.83
N ALA A 50 20.48 12.33 -20.15
CA ALA A 50 19.34 11.66 -19.51
C ALA A 50 18.72 12.52 -18.39
N ALA A 51 19.57 13.12 -17.55
CA ALA A 51 19.16 14.05 -16.49
C ALA A 51 18.39 15.25 -17.06
N LEU A 52 18.91 15.85 -18.12
CA LEU A 52 18.30 17.02 -18.77
C LEU A 52 16.95 16.67 -19.39
N SER A 53 16.90 15.57 -20.15
CA SER A 53 15.66 15.06 -20.75
C SER A 53 14.60 14.80 -19.68
N MET A 54 14.99 14.22 -18.55
CA MET A 54 14.10 13.97 -17.43
C MET A 54 13.65 15.26 -16.75
N ALA A 55 14.54 16.23 -16.53
CA ALA A 55 14.22 17.51 -15.92
C ALA A 55 13.09 18.24 -16.67
N TRP A 56 13.00 18.07 -17.99
CA TRP A 56 11.96 18.69 -18.82
C TRP A 56 10.59 18.00 -18.65
N SER A 57 10.59 16.70 -18.33
CA SER A 57 9.38 15.89 -18.22
C SER A 57 8.81 15.79 -16.80
N THR A 58 9.57 16.19 -15.79
CA THR A 58 9.30 15.94 -14.36
C THR A 58 8.83 17.22 -13.65
N GLY A 59 7.92 17.05 -12.67
CA GLY A 59 7.35 18.15 -11.88
C GLY A 59 8.29 18.71 -10.80
N ARG A 60 7.87 19.79 -10.12
CA ARG A 60 8.55 20.27 -8.91
C ARG A 60 8.28 19.29 -7.74
N PRO A 61 9.26 18.97 -6.88
CA PRO A 61 10.58 19.59 -6.78
C PRO A 61 11.69 18.92 -7.61
N TYR A 62 11.49 17.73 -8.19
CA TYR A 62 12.59 16.97 -8.81
C TYR A 62 13.19 17.59 -10.07
N ARG A 63 12.46 18.51 -10.74
CA ARG A 63 12.99 19.26 -11.90
C ARG A 63 14.29 20.01 -11.60
N GLY A 64 14.36 20.74 -10.48
CA GLY A 64 15.57 21.50 -10.13
C GLY A 64 16.73 20.57 -9.73
N PHE A 65 16.42 19.47 -9.03
CA PHE A 65 17.39 18.44 -8.66
C PHE A 65 18.07 17.82 -9.89
N LEU A 66 17.30 17.49 -10.93
CA LEU A 66 17.81 16.91 -12.18
C LEU A 66 18.59 17.91 -13.04
N ALA A 67 18.15 19.18 -13.07
CA ALA A 67 18.86 20.23 -13.78
C ALA A 67 20.27 20.46 -13.20
N LEU A 68 20.40 20.48 -11.88
CA LEU A 68 21.69 20.64 -11.21
C LEU A 68 22.60 19.42 -11.40
N HIS A 69 22.05 18.20 -11.40
CA HIS A 69 22.83 17.01 -11.76
C HIS A 69 23.27 16.99 -13.23
N THR A 70 22.52 17.61 -14.14
CA THR A 70 22.98 17.77 -15.54
C THR A 70 24.29 18.54 -15.58
N ILE A 71 24.37 19.65 -14.84
CA ILE A 71 25.60 20.46 -14.74
C ILE A 71 26.71 19.61 -14.13
N ALA A 72 26.42 18.88 -13.04
CA ALA A 72 27.40 18.02 -12.39
C ALA A 72 28.02 16.99 -13.35
N PHE A 73 27.19 16.25 -14.11
CA PHE A 73 27.69 15.23 -15.04
C PHE A 73 28.38 15.81 -16.28
N LEU A 74 27.99 17.00 -16.75
CA LEU A 74 28.73 17.70 -17.81
C LEU A 74 30.12 18.13 -17.33
N SER A 75 30.22 18.66 -16.11
CA SER A 75 31.50 19.00 -15.49
C SER A 75 32.37 17.75 -15.28
N LEU A 76 31.77 16.63 -14.88
CA LEU A 76 32.47 15.36 -14.75
C LEU A 76 32.99 14.84 -16.10
N ALA A 77 32.18 14.90 -17.16
CA ALA A 77 32.60 14.52 -18.50
C ALA A 77 33.78 15.40 -18.99
N GLY A 78 33.73 16.71 -18.72
CA GLY A 78 34.82 17.62 -19.03
C GLY A 78 36.11 17.33 -18.26
N SER A 79 35.99 16.96 -16.97
CA SER A 79 37.14 16.55 -16.15
C SER A 79 37.86 15.33 -16.76
N TRP A 80 37.12 14.28 -17.12
CA TRP A 80 37.70 13.07 -17.75
C TRP A 80 38.33 13.33 -19.13
N LEU A 81 37.77 14.23 -19.94
CA LEU A 81 38.33 14.56 -21.27
C LEU A 81 39.67 15.31 -21.19
N ILE A 82 39.91 16.02 -20.10
CA ILE A 82 41.10 16.86 -19.89
C ILE A 82 42.07 16.18 -18.91
N TYR A 83 41.66 15.07 -18.31
CA TYR A 83 42.46 14.28 -17.38
C TYR A 83 43.71 13.74 -18.09
N ALA A 84 44.88 14.11 -17.60
CA ALA A 84 46.16 13.62 -18.11
C ALA A 84 46.82 12.77 -17.03
N GLU A 85 46.96 11.46 -17.27
CA GLU A 85 47.72 10.58 -16.38
C GLU A 85 49.17 11.09 -16.29
N GLY A 86 49.64 11.33 -15.07
CA GLY A 86 51.01 11.72 -14.80
C GLY A 86 51.99 10.66 -15.30
N SER A 87 52.76 11.03 -16.32
CA SER A 87 54.05 10.43 -16.74
C SER A 87 54.08 8.94 -17.16
N THR A 88 53.77 8.68 -18.43
CA THR A 88 54.62 7.77 -19.22
C THR A 88 55.36 8.59 -20.27
N PRO A 89 56.70 8.69 -20.22
CA PRO A 89 57.47 9.28 -21.32
C PRO A 89 57.53 8.24 -22.44
N ALA A 90 56.44 8.10 -23.20
CA ALA A 90 56.51 7.46 -24.50
C ALA A 90 57.16 8.47 -25.46
N ALA A 91 58.44 8.25 -25.70
CA ALA A 91 59.18 8.87 -26.79
C ALA A 91 58.42 8.64 -28.10
N ASP A 92 57.76 9.69 -28.59
CA ASP A 92 57.53 10.02 -30.00
C ASP A 92 56.34 10.98 -30.12
N GLN A 93 56.51 12.23 -29.69
CA GLN A 93 55.61 13.29 -30.13
C GLN A 93 56.37 14.58 -30.52
N VAL A 94 56.00 15.03 -31.70
CA VAL A 94 56.32 16.28 -32.40
C VAL A 94 56.40 17.48 -31.43
N PRO A 95 57.37 18.39 -31.57
CA PRO A 95 57.55 19.50 -30.64
C PRO A 95 56.45 20.56 -30.83
N LEU A 96 55.56 20.67 -29.86
CA LEU A 96 54.68 21.83 -29.63
C LEU A 96 55.20 22.61 -28.40
N PRO A 97 54.95 23.94 -28.32
CA PRO A 97 55.64 24.82 -27.40
C PRO A 97 55.28 24.55 -25.92
N ASP A 98 56.31 24.51 -25.08
CA ASP A 98 56.32 24.30 -23.62
C ASP A 98 55.28 23.31 -23.04
N PRO A 99 55.54 21.98 -23.13
CA PRO A 99 54.66 20.94 -22.60
C PRO A 99 54.41 21.03 -21.09
N TYR A 100 55.31 21.65 -20.32
CA TYR A 100 55.19 21.75 -18.85
C TYR A 100 54.10 22.74 -18.39
N LEU A 101 53.90 23.87 -19.08
CA LEU A 101 52.91 24.88 -18.71
C LEU A 101 51.49 24.48 -19.12
N LEU A 102 51.34 23.80 -20.25
CA LEU A 102 50.06 23.25 -20.72
C LEU A 102 49.61 22.06 -19.87
N ALA A 103 50.53 21.17 -19.48
CA ALA A 103 50.24 20.02 -18.62
C ALA A 103 49.88 20.41 -17.17
N LEU A 104 50.52 21.45 -16.61
CA LEU A 104 50.14 21.98 -15.30
C LEU A 104 48.74 22.62 -15.34
N GLY A 105 48.42 23.30 -16.45
CA GLY A 105 47.12 23.94 -16.67
C GLY A 105 45.97 22.95 -16.90
N SER A 106 46.24 21.81 -17.55
CA SER A 106 45.22 20.78 -17.80
C SER A 106 44.84 20.00 -16.53
N GLY A 107 45.80 19.69 -15.65
CA GLY A 107 45.52 19.03 -14.36
C GLY A 107 44.65 19.90 -13.44
N LEU A 108 45.06 21.15 -13.22
CA LEU A 108 44.29 22.13 -12.44
C LEU A 108 42.88 22.36 -12.98
N LEU A 109 42.73 22.38 -14.32
CA LEU A 109 41.43 22.54 -14.96
C LEU A 109 40.55 21.29 -14.79
N SER A 110 41.12 20.09 -14.87
CA SER A 110 40.40 18.83 -14.63
C SER A 110 39.88 18.76 -13.19
N ASP A 111 40.73 19.06 -12.20
CA ASP A 111 40.35 19.04 -10.78
C ASP A 111 39.34 20.14 -10.45
N ALA A 112 39.44 21.32 -11.08
CA ALA A 112 38.45 22.38 -10.94
C ALA A 112 37.08 21.99 -11.53
N LEU A 113 37.07 21.27 -12.66
CA LEU A 113 35.83 20.73 -13.24
C LEU A 113 35.22 19.65 -12.34
N TYR A 114 36.03 18.81 -11.70
CA TYR A 114 35.54 17.85 -10.72
C TYR A 114 34.99 18.55 -9.46
N ALA A 115 35.67 19.56 -8.94
CA ALA A 115 35.17 20.38 -7.83
C ALA A 115 33.82 21.02 -8.15
N LEU A 116 33.64 21.50 -9.39
CA LEU A 116 32.36 22.02 -9.89
C LEU A 116 31.29 20.92 -9.98
N CYS A 117 31.67 19.68 -10.31
CA CYS A 117 30.79 18.52 -10.25
C CYS A 117 30.28 18.29 -8.82
N ALA A 118 31.19 18.17 -7.85
CA ALA A 118 30.86 17.96 -6.43
C ALA A 118 29.99 19.09 -5.87
N PHE A 119 30.32 20.35 -6.19
CA PHE A 119 29.51 21.52 -5.81
C PHE A 119 28.10 21.47 -6.41
N SER A 120 27.97 21.13 -7.69
CA SER A 120 26.68 21.01 -8.37
C SER A 120 25.82 19.88 -7.78
N MET A 121 26.43 18.76 -7.41
CA MET A 121 25.75 17.68 -6.68
C MET A 121 25.28 18.17 -5.30
N LEU A 122 26.09 18.94 -4.56
CA LEU A 122 25.73 19.48 -3.25
C LEU A 122 24.52 20.41 -3.37
N CYS A 123 24.55 21.32 -4.35
CA CYS A 123 23.42 22.20 -4.64
C CYS A 123 22.17 21.40 -4.98
N ALA A 124 22.28 20.32 -5.77
CA ALA A 124 21.14 19.48 -6.13
C ALA A 124 20.49 18.82 -4.90
N TRP A 125 21.30 18.16 -4.07
CA TRP A 125 20.81 17.49 -2.85
C TRP A 125 20.27 18.49 -1.83
N SER A 126 20.95 19.62 -1.65
CA SER A 126 20.50 20.68 -0.72
C SER A 126 19.19 21.32 -1.17
N TYR A 127 19.05 21.60 -2.47
CA TYR A 127 17.80 22.10 -3.06
C TYR A 127 16.64 21.12 -2.81
N LEU A 128 16.87 19.82 -3.03
CA LEU A 128 15.84 18.81 -2.80
C LEU A 128 15.50 18.71 -1.30
N ALA A 129 16.50 18.75 -0.41
CA ALA A 129 16.28 18.74 1.04
C ALA A 129 15.42 19.92 1.48
N LEU A 130 15.76 21.14 1.07
CA LEU A 130 15.01 22.36 1.37
C LEU A 130 13.56 22.28 0.85
N ALA A 131 13.37 21.83 -0.39
CA ALA A 131 12.06 21.72 -1.00
C ALA A 131 11.16 20.69 -0.29
N LEU A 132 11.74 19.64 0.27
CA LEU A 132 11.02 18.58 0.99
C LEU A 132 10.82 18.92 2.47
N TRP A 133 11.75 19.65 3.09
CA TRP A 133 11.69 20.06 4.49
C TRP A 133 10.40 20.83 4.80
N HIS A 134 10.00 21.74 3.90
CA HIS A 134 8.74 22.48 4.05
C HIS A 134 7.47 21.63 3.97
N ARG A 135 7.55 20.42 3.40
CA ARG A 135 6.39 19.55 3.19
C ARG A 135 6.28 18.43 4.22
N ARG A 136 7.36 18.13 4.95
CA ARG A 136 7.44 16.98 5.87
C ARG A 136 8.17 17.36 7.14
N ALA A 137 7.41 17.54 8.22
CA ALA A 137 7.99 17.79 9.54
C ALA A 137 8.72 16.54 10.05
N LEU A 138 10.01 16.65 10.34
CA LEU A 138 10.76 15.60 11.02
C LEU A 138 10.34 15.55 12.49
N THR A 139 10.19 14.33 13.01
CA THR A 139 9.97 14.15 14.46
C THR A 139 11.23 14.56 15.24
N PRO A 140 11.09 15.09 16.46
CA PRO A 140 12.23 15.49 17.29
C PRO A 140 13.19 14.33 17.56
N GLN A 141 12.68 13.10 17.69
CA GLN A 141 13.49 11.88 17.85
C GLN A 141 14.36 11.60 16.61
N THR A 142 13.80 11.73 15.40
CA THR A 142 14.56 11.58 14.16
C THR A 142 15.67 12.62 14.07
N LEU A 143 15.39 13.86 14.46
CA LEU A 143 16.37 14.95 14.44
C LEU A 143 17.56 14.64 15.36
N VAL A 144 17.30 14.20 16.59
CA VAL A 144 18.34 13.84 17.56
C VAL A 144 19.26 12.74 17.01
N VAL A 145 18.70 11.66 16.46
CA VAL A 145 19.54 10.58 15.95
C VAL A 145 20.29 10.99 14.70
N PHE A 146 19.67 11.79 13.82
CA PHE A 146 20.38 12.36 12.68
C PHE A 146 21.56 13.22 13.13
N THR A 147 21.38 14.10 14.12
CA THR A 147 22.46 14.91 14.68
C THR A 147 23.59 14.04 15.21
N VAL A 148 23.28 13.04 16.04
CA VAL A 148 24.30 12.13 16.60
C VAL A 148 25.06 11.39 15.49
N LEU A 149 24.37 10.88 14.48
CA LEU A 149 24.99 10.13 13.40
C LEU A 149 25.83 11.04 12.47
N MET A 150 25.37 12.27 12.21
CA MET A 150 26.14 13.27 11.46
C MET A 150 27.37 13.74 12.24
N THR A 151 27.27 13.89 13.56
CA THR A 151 28.44 14.18 14.40
C THR A 151 29.45 13.04 14.36
N GLY A 152 29.00 11.78 14.42
CA GLY A 152 29.87 10.61 14.28
C GLY A 152 30.54 10.52 12.90
N LEU A 153 29.78 10.72 11.83
CA LEU A 153 30.30 10.73 10.46
C LEU A 153 31.28 11.90 10.26
N GLY A 154 30.98 13.08 10.81
CA GLY A 154 31.86 14.24 10.80
C GLY A 154 33.17 14.00 11.53
N ALA A 155 33.14 13.34 12.70
CA ALA A 155 34.35 12.98 13.43
C ALA A 155 35.25 12.00 12.65
N ILE A 156 34.64 10.99 12.01
CA ILE A 156 35.36 10.03 11.13
C ILE A 156 35.98 10.78 9.94
N PHE A 157 35.18 11.64 9.30
CA PHE A 157 35.63 12.43 8.16
C PHE A 157 36.79 13.35 8.55
N THR A 158 36.68 14.11 9.64
CA THR A 158 37.76 14.97 10.13
C THR A 158 39.01 14.18 10.47
N GLY A 159 38.91 13.03 11.16
CA GLY A 159 40.08 12.21 11.51
C GLY A 159 40.81 11.65 10.28
N PHE A 160 40.07 11.21 9.26
CA PHE A 160 40.64 10.70 8.02
C PHE A 160 41.21 11.82 7.12
N TYR A 161 40.47 12.91 6.92
CA TYR A 161 40.88 13.98 6.01
C TYR A 161 42.04 14.81 6.52
N THR A 162 42.06 15.09 7.83
CA THR A 162 43.19 15.81 8.41
C THR A 162 44.49 15.03 8.24
N THR A 163 44.46 13.70 8.31
CA THR A 163 45.67 12.89 8.12
C THR A 163 46.06 12.77 6.65
N LEU A 164 45.09 12.65 5.73
CA LEU A 164 45.35 12.50 4.29
C LEU A 164 45.84 13.80 3.62
N TYR A 165 45.32 14.95 4.01
CA TYR A 165 45.60 16.23 3.35
C TYR A 165 46.54 17.16 4.14
N ALA A 166 46.84 16.89 5.42
CA ALA A 166 47.74 17.76 6.20
C ALA A 166 49.08 18.03 5.51
N THR A 167 49.61 17.07 4.75
CA THR A 167 50.88 17.17 4.04
C THR A 167 50.76 17.77 2.63
N LYS A 168 49.53 17.96 2.12
CA LYS A 168 49.25 18.44 0.75
C LYS A 168 48.74 19.89 0.70
N LEU A 169 48.48 20.54 1.85
CA LEU A 169 47.89 21.89 1.92
C LEU A 169 48.82 23.03 1.44
N ASP A 170 50.11 22.77 1.28
CA ASP A 170 51.06 23.79 0.84
C ASP A 170 50.91 24.16 -0.64
N THR A 171 50.35 23.26 -1.46
CA THR A 171 50.15 23.47 -2.90
C THR A 171 48.71 23.93 -3.21
N PRO A 172 48.49 24.72 -4.28
CA PRO A 172 47.14 25.12 -4.69
C PRO A 172 46.27 23.91 -5.06
N LEU A 173 46.87 22.86 -5.62
CA LEU A 173 46.20 21.60 -5.98
C LEU A 173 45.69 20.87 -4.73
N GLY A 174 46.54 20.66 -3.73
CA GLY A 174 46.12 19.96 -2.51
C GLY A 174 45.11 20.74 -1.66
N ARG A 175 45.08 22.08 -1.76
CA ARG A 175 43.98 22.89 -1.19
C ARG A 175 42.66 22.70 -1.93
N LEU A 176 42.70 22.61 -3.26
CA LEU A 176 41.53 22.35 -4.08
C LEU A 176 40.97 20.95 -3.81
N ASP A 177 41.82 19.93 -3.73
CA ASP A 177 41.42 18.57 -3.39
C ASP A 177 40.78 18.49 -2.00
N ALA A 178 41.40 19.15 -1.00
CA ALA A 178 40.86 19.22 0.35
C ALA A 178 39.49 19.94 0.39
N ALA A 179 39.30 20.97 -0.42
CA ALA A 179 38.00 21.65 -0.54
C ALA A 179 36.95 20.77 -1.23
N THR A 180 37.34 20.07 -2.30
CA THR A 180 36.47 19.17 -3.07
C THR A 180 35.94 18.05 -2.18
N ALA A 181 36.81 17.44 -1.40
CA ALA A 181 36.43 16.46 -0.40
C ALA A 181 35.38 16.93 0.62
N VAL A 182 35.51 18.17 1.11
CA VAL A 182 34.51 18.74 2.03
C VAL A 182 33.16 18.89 1.32
N LEU A 183 33.15 19.23 0.03
CA LEU A 183 31.94 19.26 -0.79
C LEU A 183 31.34 17.86 -0.93
N GLU A 184 32.14 16.84 -1.23
CA GLU A 184 31.69 15.46 -1.33
C GLU A 184 31.04 14.96 -0.03
N PHE A 185 31.66 15.27 1.12
CA PHE A 185 31.05 14.97 2.41
C PHE A 185 29.69 15.65 2.58
N ALA A 186 29.63 16.93 2.25
CA ALA A 186 28.37 17.69 2.31
C ALA A 186 27.30 17.10 1.37
N VAL A 187 27.68 16.56 0.20
CA VAL A 187 26.77 15.83 -0.70
C VAL A 187 26.15 14.64 0.02
N VAL A 188 26.97 13.81 0.67
CA VAL A 188 26.48 12.64 1.42
C VAL A 188 25.55 13.05 2.54
N VAL A 189 25.90 14.09 3.31
CA VAL A 189 25.07 14.64 4.40
C VAL A 189 23.72 15.14 3.87
N ALA A 190 23.71 15.96 2.82
CA ALA A 190 22.49 16.49 2.21
C ALA A 190 21.62 15.37 1.61
N GLY A 191 22.24 14.35 1.03
CA GLY A 191 21.56 13.17 0.52
C GLY A 191 20.91 12.32 1.61
N LEU A 192 21.63 12.04 2.69
CA LEU A 192 21.08 11.31 3.85
C LEU A 192 19.94 12.09 4.50
N LEU A 193 20.02 13.42 4.56
CA LEU A 193 18.91 14.27 5.01
C LEU A 193 17.67 14.09 4.11
N CYS A 194 17.84 14.02 2.79
CA CYS A 194 16.74 13.74 1.87
C CYS A 194 16.11 12.36 2.11
N VAL A 195 16.92 11.34 2.44
CA VAL A 195 16.43 10.00 2.81
C VAL A 195 15.53 10.08 4.04
N LEU A 196 15.91 10.86 5.06
CA LEU A 196 15.07 11.10 6.23
C LEU A 196 13.76 11.84 5.92
N LEU A 197 13.79 12.70 4.90
CA LEU A 197 12.61 13.38 4.37
C LEU A 197 11.75 12.49 3.45
N ARG A 198 11.99 11.16 3.45
CA ARG A 198 11.21 10.13 2.74
C ARG A 198 11.20 10.26 1.22
N VAL A 199 12.33 10.60 0.60
CA VAL A 199 12.41 10.63 -0.87
C VAL A 199 12.03 9.28 -1.51
N PRO A 200 11.50 9.26 -2.75
CA PRO A 200 11.18 8.03 -3.45
C PRO A 200 12.40 7.10 -3.56
N ALA A 201 12.16 5.78 -3.52
CA ALA A 201 13.22 4.77 -3.60
C ALA A 201 14.16 4.95 -4.81
N LEU A 202 13.66 5.45 -5.94
CA LEU A 202 14.49 5.72 -7.13
C LEU A 202 15.48 6.87 -6.90
N VAL A 203 15.11 7.89 -6.11
CA VAL A 203 16.02 8.97 -5.70
C VAL A 203 17.03 8.45 -4.67
N VAL A 204 16.65 7.51 -3.81
CA VAL A 204 17.61 6.84 -2.92
C VAL A 204 18.69 6.11 -3.72
N TRP A 205 18.34 5.44 -4.82
CA TRP A 205 19.34 4.81 -5.70
C TRP A 205 20.28 5.83 -6.37
N THR A 206 19.81 7.04 -6.67
CA THR A 206 20.71 8.11 -7.13
C THR A 206 21.70 8.54 -6.05
N LEU A 207 21.32 8.50 -4.76
CA LEU A 207 22.25 8.76 -3.66
C LEU A 207 23.30 7.67 -3.54
N VAL A 208 22.88 6.41 -3.61
CA VAL A 208 23.81 5.26 -3.58
C VAL A 208 24.83 5.38 -4.72
N ALA A 209 24.37 5.75 -5.91
CA ALA A 209 25.24 6.00 -7.05
C ALA A 209 26.22 7.18 -6.81
N SER A 210 25.74 8.31 -6.28
CA SER A 210 26.61 9.45 -5.91
C SER A 210 27.66 9.06 -4.87
N VAL A 211 27.30 8.23 -3.89
CA VAL A 211 28.23 7.73 -2.85
C VAL A 211 29.29 6.80 -3.46
N ILE A 212 28.92 5.96 -4.44
CA ILE A 212 29.89 5.12 -5.15
C ILE A 212 30.89 5.97 -5.94
N LEU A 213 30.44 7.05 -6.59
CA LEU A 213 31.31 7.97 -7.31
C LEU A 213 32.29 8.69 -6.38
N ILE A 214 31.77 9.28 -5.29
CA ILE A 214 32.57 9.96 -4.26
C ILE A 214 33.57 8.98 -3.64
N ALA A 215 33.13 7.79 -3.23
CA ALA A 215 34.02 6.80 -2.65
C ALA A 215 35.08 6.31 -3.67
N GLY A 216 34.73 6.31 -4.96
CA GLY A 216 35.65 6.06 -6.06
C GLY A 216 36.78 7.08 -6.13
N ASP A 217 36.47 8.37 -6.02
CA ASP A 217 37.44 9.47 -5.99
C ASP A 217 38.39 9.37 -4.78
N MET A 218 37.83 9.09 -3.60
CA MET A 218 38.62 8.92 -2.37
C MET A 218 39.65 7.79 -2.46
N ALA A 219 39.41 6.76 -3.27
CA ALA A 219 40.38 5.70 -3.50
C ALA A 219 41.43 6.07 -4.55
N TYR A 220 41.12 7.04 -5.43
CA TYR A 220 42.01 7.57 -6.45
C TYR A 220 43.06 8.55 -5.87
N SER A 221 42.74 9.25 -4.78
CA SER A 221 43.63 10.22 -4.11
C SER A 221 44.72 9.58 -3.22
N MET A 222 44.79 8.24 -3.18
CA MET A 222 45.74 7.46 -2.40
C MET A 222 46.98 7.11 -3.24
N ASP A 223 48.15 6.95 -2.60
CA ASP A 223 49.44 6.73 -3.29
C ASP A 223 49.50 5.46 -4.16
N VAL A 224 48.54 4.54 -4.01
CA VAL A 224 48.40 3.33 -4.83
C VAL A 224 46.94 3.22 -5.30
N VAL A 225 46.70 3.57 -6.56
CA VAL A 225 45.38 3.47 -7.19
C VAL A 225 45.09 2.01 -7.57
N PRO A 226 44.00 1.39 -7.07
CA PRO A 226 43.64 0.03 -7.45
C PRO A 226 43.24 -0.03 -8.94
N PRO A 227 43.65 -1.06 -9.70
CA PRO A 227 43.33 -1.17 -11.12
C PRO A 227 41.82 -1.27 -11.42
N VAL A 228 40.99 -1.64 -10.42
CA VAL A 228 39.54 -1.82 -10.58
C VAL A 228 38.76 -0.51 -10.39
N ILE A 229 39.40 0.59 -10.02
CA ILE A 229 38.69 1.82 -9.62
C ILE A 229 37.87 2.43 -10.75
N ASP A 230 38.36 2.35 -11.99
CA ASP A 230 37.66 2.83 -13.18
C ASP A 230 36.32 2.10 -13.38
N ALA A 231 36.29 0.79 -13.10
CA ALA A 231 35.06 0.00 -13.15
C ALA A 231 34.05 0.42 -12.07
N VAL A 232 34.52 0.79 -10.88
CA VAL A 232 33.67 1.30 -9.79
C VAL A 232 33.04 2.64 -10.17
N TRP A 233 33.82 3.55 -10.77
CA TRP A 233 33.33 4.82 -11.30
C TRP A 233 32.25 4.61 -12.37
N MET A 234 32.53 3.77 -13.36
CA MET A 234 31.59 3.46 -14.44
C MET A 234 30.29 2.86 -13.90
N PHE A 235 30.38 1.95 -12.92
CA PHE A 235 29.22 1.38 -12.25
C PHE A 235 28.37 2.42 -11.54
N GLY A 236 29.00 3.38 -10.84
CA GLY A 236 28.30 4.51 -10.22
C GLY A 236 27.49 5.33 -11.22
N GLN A 237 28.09 5.69 -12.35
CA GLN A 237 27.43 6.47 -13.42
C GLN A 237 26.23 5.71 -14.02
N LEU A 238 26.40 4.41 -14.31
CA LEU A 238 25.34 3.57 -14.88
C LEU A 238 24.21 3.28 -13.89
N LEU A 239 24.53 3.10 -12.60
CA LEU A 239 23.52 2.97 -11.55
C LEU A 239 22.69 4.24 -11.43
N TRP A 240 23.32 5.40 -11.52
CA TRP A 240 22.64 6.70 -11.51
C TRP A 240 21.70 6.85 -12.71
N PHE A 241 22.20 6.54 -13.91
CA PHE A 241 21.40 6.53 -15.15
C PHE A 241 20.19 5.59 -15.05
N ALA A 242 20.40 4.37 -14.56
CA ALA A 242 19.34 3.37 -14.38
C ALA A 242 18.25 3.85 -13.40
N ALA A 243 18.66 4.47 -12.29
CA ALA A 243 17.74 4.99 -11.28
C ALA A 243 16.80 6.06 -11.87
N ILE A 244 17.32 6.95 -12.71
CA ILE A 244 16.55 8.02 -13.34
C ILE A 244 15.65 7.52 -14.46
N MET A 245 16.12 6.59 -15.29
CA MET A 245 15.27 5.95 -16.29
C MET A 245 14.07 5.24 -15.65
N GLY A 246 14.23 4.73 -14.42
CA GLY A 246 13.13 4.23 -13.60
C GLY A 246 12.10 5.30 -13.20
N MET A 247 12.52 6.55 -12.95
CA MET A 247 11.62 7.64 -12.53
C MET A 247 10.63 8.04 -13.63
N ARG A 248 11.11 8.15 -14.88
CA ARG A 248 10.29 8.52 -16.06
C ARG A 248 9.01 7.72 -16.18
N ARG A 249 9.10 6.41 -15.96
CA ARG A 249 7.98 5.48 -16.12
C ARG A 249 7.05 5.46 -14.93
N ARG A 250 7.58 5.67 -13.72
CA ARG A 250 6.75 5.79 -12.52
C ARG A 250 5.83 7.00 -12.63
N GLU A 251 6.36 8.16 -13.03
CA GLU A 251 5.55 9.35 -13.27
C GLU A 251 4.54 9.16 -14.40
N ALA A 252 4.93 8.53 -15.51
CA ALA A 252 3.99 8.22 -16.61
C ALA A 252 2.86 7.28 -16.16
N SER A 253 3.17 6.26 -15.37
CA SER A 253 2.19 5.32 -14.81
C SER A 253 1.30 5.96 -13.76
N GLU A 254 1.83 6.85 -12.92
CA GLU A 254 1.07 7.57 -11.89
C GLU A 254 0.14 8.60 -12.52
N ARG A 255 0.57 9.31 -13.58
CA ARG A 255 -0.29 10.21 -14.37
C ARG A 255 -1.42 9.44 -15.07
N ALA A 256 -1.13 8.27 -15.65
CA ALA A 256 -2.15 7.41 -16.25
C ALA A 256 -3.17 6.89 -15.22
N ARG A 257 -2.72 6.54 -14.00
CA ARG A 257 -3.60 6.11 -12.90
C ARG A 257 -4.43 7.25 -12.33
N ALA A 258 -3.85 8.43 -12.14
CA ALA A 258 -4.57 9.62 -11.66
C ALA A 258 -5.64 10.10 -12.65
N ALA A 259 -5.44 9.88 -13.96
CA ALA A 259 -6.48 10.12 -14.97
C ALA A 259 -7.65 9.12 -14.89
N SER A 260 -7.43 7.93 -14.33
CA SER A 260 -8.45 6.87 -14.18
C SER A 260 -9.12 6.82 -12.80
N ALA A 261 -8.46 7.33 -11.76
CA ALA A 261 -8.95 7.33 -10.39
C ALA A 261 -9.25 8.78 -9.98
N GLY A 262 -10.53 9.14 -9.99
CA GLY A 262 -10.99 10.46 -9.56
C GLY A 262 -10.53 10.80 -8.15
N GLY A 263 -9.52 11.66 -8.06
CA GLY A 263 -9.21 12.56 -6.94
C GLY A 263 -9.37 12.03 -5.53
N GLU A 264 -8.52 11.09 -5.09
CA GLU A 264 -8.23 10.94 -3.66
C GLU A 264 -6.76 11.28 -3.39
N THR A 265 -6.55 12.42 -2.76
CA THR A 265 -5.25 12.92 -2.31
C THR A 265 -4.82 12.18 -1.05
N ALA A 266 -3.72 11.44 -1.13
CA ALA A 266 -3.10 10.80 0.02
C ALA A 266 -2.48 11.88 0.94
N ASP A 267 -3.12 12.11 2.08
CA ASP A 267 -2.65 13.03 3.12
C ASP A 267 -1.26 12.67 3.65
N ALA A 268 -0.49 13.72 3.95
CA ALA A 268 0.84 13.65 4.50
C ALA A 268 0.80 13.33 6.00
N GLU A 269 0.86 12.06 6.37
CA GLU A 269 0.96 11.63 7.77
C GLU A 269 2.41 11.45 8.24
N GLY A 270 2.70 12.01 9.42
CA GLY A 270 4.01 11.98 10.09
C GLY A 270 4.37 10.62 10.69
N ARG A 271 5.66 10.44 10.99
CA ARG A 271 6.23 9.21 11.59
C ARG A 271 5.57 8.85 12.92
N SER A 272 5.40 7.55 13.17
CA SER A 272 5.01 7.07 14.50
C SER A 272 6.20 7.18 15.46
N GLY A 273 5.96 7.51 16.73
CA GLY A 273 7.01 7.66 17.76
C GLY A 273 7.81 6.39 18.08
N LEU A 274 7.49 5.27 17.43
CA LEU A 274 8.21 3.98 17.52
C LEU A 274 9.40 3.92 16.54
N SER A 275 9.37 4.75 15.49
CA SER A 275 10.47 4.98 14.53
C SER A 275 11.76 5.38 15.24
N GLY A 276 11.67 6.22 16.28
CA GLY A 276 12.83 6.67 17.06
C GLY A 276 13.55 5.55 17.83
N ILE A 277 12.85 4.49 18.24
CA ILE A 277 13.44 3.38 19.01
C ILE A 277 14.21 2.42 18.08
N LEU A 278 13.69 2.16 16.87
CA LEU A 278 14.41 1.41 15.83
C LEU A 278 15.62 2.18 15.30
N ILE A 279 15.52 3.51 15.24
CA ILE A 279 16.63 4.41 14.90
C ILE A 279 17.68 4.46 16.04
N LEU A 280 17.28 4.31 17.32
CA LEU A 280 18.24 4.14 18.43
C LEU A 280 18.97 2.78 18.36
N LEU A 281 18.28 1.72 17.95
CA LEU A 281 18.88 0.39 17.71
C LEU A 281 19.90 0.42 16.55
N SER A 282 19.80 1.39 15.63
CA SER A 282 20.76 1.57 14.54
C SER A 282 22.06 2.27 14.94
N LEU A 283 22.10 2.92 16.11
CA LEU A 283 23.35 3.37 16.72
C LEU A 283 24.28 2.16 16.97
N GLY A 284 23.69 1.00 17.26
CA GLY A 284 24.38 -0.29 17.34
C GLY A 284 25.10 -0.68 16.05
N SER A 285 24.68 -0.16 14.90
CA SER A 285 25.23 -0.52 13.60
C SER A 285 26.26 0.48 13.06
N ALA A 286 26.27 1.73 13.53
CA ALA A 286 27.44 2.60 13.45
C ALA A 286 28.61 2.05 14.30
N LEU A 287 28.30 1.38 15.41
CA LEU A 287 29.25 0.61 16.23
C LEU A 287 29.75 -0.68 15.54
N LEU A 288 29.14 -1.12 14.43
CA LEU A 288 29.62 -2.22 13.58
C LEU A 288 30.59 -1.75 12.48
N SER A 289 30.76 -0.44 12.25
CA SER A 289 31.76 0.09 11.31
C SER A 289 33.20 -0.43 11.55
N PRO A 290 33.66 -0.66 12.80
CA PRO A 290 34.97 -1.26 13.06
C PRO A 290 35.11 -2.72 12.56
N LEU A 291 34.01 -3.44 12.28
CA LEU A 291 34.09 -4.81 11.74
C LEU A 291 34.68 -4.85 10.33
N VAL A 292 34.51 -3.78 9.54
CA VAL A 292 35.20 -3.62 8.24
C VAL A 292 36.72 -3.58 8.43
N TRP A 293 37.21 -3.11 9.58
CA TRP A 293 38.64 -3.02 9.89
C TRP A 293 39.31 -4.38 10.11
N PHE A 294 38.53 -5.40 10.47
CA PHE A 294 38.98 -6.78 10.64
C PHE A 294 39.02 -7.58 9.34
N VAL A 295 38.47 -7.04 8.24
CA VAL A 295 38.63 -7.64 6.91
C VAL A 295 40.06 -7.40 6.42
N PRO A 296 40.81 -8.45 6.06
CA PRO A 296 42.15 -8.29 5.47
C PRO A 296 42.03 -7.68 4.07
N SER A 297 42.04 -6.35 4.00
CA SER A 297 42.01 -5.56 2.78
C SER A 297 43.05 -4.44 2.85
N ALA A 298 43.51 -3.96 1.69
CA ALA A 298 44.41 -2.81 1.61
C ALA A 298 43.77 -1.59 2.30
N ALA A 299 44.58 -0.75 2.94
CA ALA A 299 44.12 0.39 3.72
C ALA A 299 43.19 1.32 2.93
N THR A 300 43.41 1.42 1.61
CA THR A 300 42.57 2.15 0.63
C THR A 300 41.12 1.65 0.60
N TRP A 301 40.90 0.34 0.58
CA TRP A 301 39.56 -0.25 0.51
C TRP A 301 38.78 -0.15 1.82
N LYS A 302 39.47 -0.01 2.95
CA LYS A 302 38.81 0.06 4.27
C LYS A 302 37.92 1.30 4.39
N VAL A 303 38.38 2.44 3.88
CA VAL A 303 37.64 3.71 3.92
C VAL A 303 36.43 3.63 2.99
N PHE A 304 36.65 3.18 1.75
CA PHE A 304 35.61 2.93 0.75
C PHE A 304 34.48 2.06 1.31
N PHE A 305 34.81 0.88 1.85
CA PHE A 305 33.81 -0.03 2.39
C PHE A 305 33.14 0.49 3.66
N SER A 306 33.83 1.28 4.47
CA SER A 306 33.24 1.87 5.68
C SER A 306 32.16 2.89 5.34
N VAL A 307 32.42 3.81 4.41
CA VAL A 307 31.42 4.81 3.97
C VAL A 307 30.22 4.11 3.31
N LEU A 308 30.48 3.17 2.40
CA LEU A 308 29.41 2.42 1.73
C LEU A 308 28.57 1.60 2.71
N PHE A 309 29.20 0.94 3.68
CA PHE A 309 28.51 0.17 4.70
C PHE A 309 27.61 1.05 5.58
N ILE A 310 28.12 2.20 6.06
CA ILE A 310 27.36 3.14 6.89
C ILE A 310 26.14 3.68 6.12
N VAL A 311 26.32 4.08 4.86
CA VAL A 311 25.22 4.60 4.04
C VAL A 311 24.20 3.50 3.74
N ALA A 312 24.65 2.30 3.33
CA ALA A 312 23.76 1.19 3.00
C ALA A 312 22.92 0.76 4.20
N LEU A 313 23.54 0.68 5.37
CA LEU A 313 22.91 0.39 6.64
C LEU A 313 21.87 1.46 7.02
N MET A 314 22.25 2.74 6.93
CA MET A 314 21.35 3.86 7.22
C MET A 314 20.13 3.86 6.30
N VAL A 315 20.34 3.66 5.00
CA VAL A 315 19.26 3.55 4.01
C VAL A 315 18.35 2.36 4.31
N THR A 316 18.93 1.19 4.60
CA THR A 316 18.18 -0.03 4.91
C THR A 316 17.31 0.16 6.14
N LEU A 317 17.87 0.77 7.18
CA LEU A 317 17.15 1.03 8.41
C LEU A 317 16.01 2.03 8.22
N VAL A 318 16.28 3.17 7.57
CA VAL A 318 15.23 4.16 7.29
C VAL A 318 14.11 3.52 6.48
N TRP A 319 14.46 2.70 5.49
CA TRP A 319 13.50 1.96 4.69
C TRP A 319 12.64 0.98 5.51
N ILE A 320 13.26 0.18 6.40
CA ILE A 320 12.52 -0.72 7.30
C ILE A 320 11.58 0.08 8.21
N THR A 321 12.06 1.20 8.73
CA THR A 321 11.34 2.01 9.71
C THR A 321 10.13 2.70 9.09
N ASP A 322 10.30 3.32 7.92
CA ASP A 322 9.18 3.93 7.20
C ASP A 322 8.14 2.89 6.79
N ARG A 323 8.58 1.70 6.40
CA ARG A 323 7.69 0.60 6.05
C ARG A 323 6.84 0.13 7.23
N PHE A 324 7.42 0.11 8.42
CA PHE A 324 6.72 -0.22 9.65
C PHE A 324 5.72 0.88 10.03
N ASP A 325 6.11 2.15 9.93
CA ASP A 325 5.23 3.29 10.17
C ASP A 325 3.98 3.24 9.28
N ASP A 326 4.13 2.98 7.98
CA ASP A 326 3.01 2.86 7.04
C ASP A 326 2.05 1.73 7.44
N ALA A 327 2.59 0.61 7.94
CA ALA A 327 1.79 -0.52 8.40
C ALA A 327 1.02 -0.18 9.69
N VAL A 328 1.64 0.53 10.63
CA VAL A 328 0.99 1.00 11.87
C VAL A 328 -0.08 2.06 11.58
N ALA A 329 0.18 2.99 10.66
CA ALA A 329 -0.80 3.99 10.23
C ALA A 329 -2.00 3.34 9.55
N PHE A 330 -1.77 2.32 8.70
CA PHE A 330 -2.83 1.51 8.14
C PHE A 330 -3.62 0.77 9.22
N LEU A 331 -2.94 0.14 10.19
CA LEU A 331 -3.58 -0.58 11.29
C LEU A 331 -4.52 0.35 12.08
N ARG A 332 -4.04 1.55 12.43
CA ARG A 332 -4.85 2.56 13.15
C ARG A 332 -6.10 2.92 12.35
N ARG A 333 -5.96 3.23 11.05
CA ARG A 333 -7.09 3.56 10.17
C ARG A 333 -8.06 2.40 10.02
N TYR A 334 -7.54 1.19 9.82
CA TYR A 334 -8.33 -0.02 9.69
C TYR A 334 -9.18 -0.26 10.95
N VAL A 335 -8.56 -0.25 12.14
CA VAL A 335 -9.27 -0.44 13.41
C VAL A 335 -10.32 0.65 13.64
N GLN A 336 -9.98 1.93 13.37
CA GLN A 336 -10.95 3.03 13.48
C GLN A 336 -12.12 2.86 12.50
N GLN A 337 -11.87 2.39 11.29
CA GLN A 337 -12.91 2.12 10.30
C GLN A 337 -13.81 0.96 10.73
N VAL A 338 -13.24 -0.12 11.28
CA VAL A 338 -14.01 -1.25 11.85
C VAL A 338 -14.92 -0.76 12.98
N LEU A 339 -14.39 0.05 13.90
CA LEU A 339 -15.17 0.61 15.01
C LEU A 339 -16.30 1.53 14.53
N ARG A 340 -16.04 2.42 13.56
CA ARG A 340 -17.05 3.34 13.01
C ARG A 340 -18.15 2.64 12.21
N SER A 341 -17.82 1.54 11.53
CA SER A 341 -18.75 0.80 10.68
C SER A 341 -19.50 -0.31 11.43
N ARG A 342 -19.62 -0.19 12.77
CA ARG A 342 -20.29 -1.19 13.63
C ARG A 342 -19.72 -2.60 13.45
N LEU A 343 -18.40 -2.70 13.47
CA LEU A 343 -17.65 -3.95 13.36
C LEU A 343 -17.77 -4.63 11.98
N LEU A 344 -18.13 -3.89 10.94
CA LEU A 344 -17.95 -4.31 9.54
C LEU A 344 -16.51 -4.05 9.12
N SER A 345 -15.89 -4.97 8.40
CA SER A 345 -14.55 -4.71 7.85
C SER A 345 -14.31 -5.51 6.60
N ASP A 346 -13.73 -4.85 5.61
CA ASP A 346 -13.14 -5.52 4.45
C ASP A 346 -11.89 -6.28 4.88
N ASP A 347 -11.50 -7.30 4.12
CA ASP A 347 -10.29 -8.04 4.42
C ASP A 347 -9.06 -7.12 4.27
N TRP A 348 -8.25 -7.00 5.34
CA TRP A 348 -7.01 -6.23 5.32
C TRP A 348 -6.04 -6.75 4.24
N ARG A 349 -6.20 -7.99 3.78
CA ARG A 349 -5.44 -8.56 2.66
C ARG A 349 -5.72 -7.85 1.32
N GLY A 350 -6.77 -7.03 1.22
CA GLY A 350 -6.99 -6.10 0.12
C GLY A 350 -6.04 -4.89 0.12
N ALA A 351 -5.28 -4.67 1.20
CA ALA A 351 -4.33 -3.58 1.29
C ALA A 351 -3.25 -3.62 0.18
N PRO A 352 -2.65 -2.46 -0.16
CA PRO A 352 -1.54 -2.40 -1.09
C PRO A 352 -0.46 -3.44 -0.75
N PRO A 353 0.19 -4.07 -1.75
CA PRO A 353 1.14 -5.17 -1.55
C PRO A 353 2.25 -4.81 -0.57
N GLY A 354 2.58 -3.52 -0.49
CA GLY A 354 3.59 -3.06 0.43
C GLY A 354 3.23 -3.23 1.90
N ILE A 355 2.06 -2.71 2.27
CA ILE A 355 1.51 -2.77 3.63
C ILE A 355 1.20 -4.23 4.00
N ARG A 356 0.58 -4.98 3.08
CA ARG A 356 0.27 -6.40 3.27
C ARG A 356 1.51 -7.22 3.64
N ASN A 357 2.60 -7.08 2.90
CA ASN A 357 3.83 -7.81 3.17
C ASN A 357 4.43 -7.42 4.54
N ALA A 358 4.36 -6.13 4.92
CA ALA A 358 4.83 -5.66 6.22
C ALA A 358 4.00 -6.22 7.37
N LEU A 359 2.67 -6.25 7.23
CA LEU A 359 1.76 -6.84 8.21
C LEU A 359 1.99 -8.34 8.37
N GLN A 360 2.28 -9.05 7.27
CA GLN A 360 2.61 -10.48 7.32
C GLN A 360 3.96 -10.74 7.99
N SER A 361 5.01 -10.00 7.62
CA SER A 361 6.36 -10.22 8.17
C SER A 361 6.47 -9.86 9.64
N THR A 362 5.66 -8.91 10.11
CA THR A 362 5.62 -8.48 11.52
C THR A 362 4.61 -9.24 12.37
N ARG A 363 3.85 -10.19 11.79
CA ARG A 363 2.70 -10.89 12.40
C ARG A 363 1.54 -9.97 12.84
N LEU A 364 1.58 -8.68 12.54
CA LEU A 364 0.45 -7.75 12.74
C LEU A 364 -0.79 -8.18 11.94
N GLY A 365 -0.61 -8.88 10.82
CA GLY A 365 -1.72 -9.48 10.06
C GLY A 365 -2.47 -10.55 10.85
N THR A 366 -1.77 -11.34 11.67
CA THR A 366 -2.40 -12.35 12.54
C THR A 366 -3.21 -11.67 13.64
N LEU A 367 -2.70 -10.59 14.23
CA LEU A 367 -3.45 -9.78 15.20
C LEU A 367 -4.71 -9.16 14.58
N LEU A 368 -4.64 -8.73 13.31
CA LEU A 368 -5.82 -8.24 12.57
C LEU A 368 -6.84 -9.35 12.33
N ASP A 369 -6.40 -10.56 11.99
CA ASP A 369 -7.27 -11.72 11.82
C ASP A 369 -7.97 -12.08 13.14
N GLU A 370 -7.24 -12.07 14.27
CA GLU A 370 -7.78 -12.29 15.62
C GLU A 370 -8.78 -11.19 16.01
N PHE A 371 -8.40 -9.92 15.85
CA PHE A 371 -9.28 -8.78 16.09
C PHE A 371 -10.58 -8.86 15.28
N ARG A 372 -10.49 -9.21 13.99
CA ARG A 372 -11.67 -9.37 13.13
C ARG A 372 -12.53 -10.56 13.57
N GLY A 373 -11.92 -11.65 14.00
CA GLY A 373 -12.61 -12.80 14.60
C GLY A 373 -13.41 -12.39 15.83
N GLU A 374 -12.78 -11.69 16.78
CA GLU A 374 -13.41 -11.21 18.00
C GLU A 374 -14.48 -10.14 17.73
N ALA A 375 -14.23 -9.21 16.80
CA ALA A 375 -15.23 -8.23 16.37
C ALA A 375 -16.47 -8.91 15.77
N THR A 376 -16.30 -10.00 15.02
CA THR A 376 -17.40 -10.79 14.45
C THR A 376 -18.18 -11.53 15.53
N ARG A 377 -17.49 -12.12 16.51
CA ARG A 377 -18.12 -12.77 17.68
C ARG A 377 -18.91 -11.76 18.51
N LEU A 378 -18.30 -10.64 18.89
CA LEU A 378 -18.95 -9.58 19.64
C LEU A 378 -20.19 -9.04 18.93
N ARG A 379 -20.11 -8.87 17.61
CA ARG A 379 -21.26 -8.46 16.80
C ARG A 379 -22.39 -9.48 16.85
N ARG A 380 -22.09 -10.78 16.72
CA ARG A 380 -23.09 -11.85 16.77
C ARG A 380 -23.73 -11.97 18.15
N ASP A 381 -22.93 -11.83 19.21
CA ASP A 381 -23.32 -12.20 20.57
C ASP A 381 -23.93 -11.02 21.37
N VAL A 382 -23.63 -9.76 21.02
CA VAL A 382 -24.01 -8.58 21.86
C VAL A 382 -24.79 -7.50 21.10
N LEU A 383 -24.62 -7.36 19.78
CA LEU A 383 -25.22 -6.27 19.01
C LEU A 383 -26.50 -6.73 18.29
N PHE A 384 -27.67 -6.35 18.82
CA PHE A 384 -28.91 -6.29 18.03
C PHE A 384 -28.68 -5.37 16.81
N LEU A 385 -28.52 -5.99 15.63
CA LEU A 385 -28.14 -5.34 14.38
C LEU A 385 -29.31 -4.60 13.74
N GLY A 386 -29.79 -3.53 14.35
CA GLY A 386 -30.76 -2.62 13.72
C GLY A 386 -32.00 -3.32 13.13
N ARG A 387 -32.55 -2.81 12.02
CA ARG A 387 -33.71 -3.43 11.34
C ARG A 387 -33.34 -4.81 10.82
N GLU A 388 -33.67 -5.83 11.60
CA GLU A 388 -33.66 -7.21 11.15
C GLU A 388 -34.65 -7.31 9.97
N ARG A 389 -34.13 -7.47 8.75
CA ARG A 389 -34.97 -7.93 7.63
C ARG A 389 -35.16 -9.43 7.86
N LEU A 390 -36.11 -9.74 8.75
CA LEU A 390 -36.50 -11.11 9.10
C LEU A 390 -36.89 -11.92 7.86
N TYR A 391 -37.40 -11.25 6.83
CA TYR A 391 -37.94 -11.90 5.63
C TYR A 391 -37.39 -11.33 4.32
N GLY A 392 -37.28 -12.18 3.32
CA GLY A 392 -36.91 -11.84 1.94
C GLY A 392 -37.99 -11.01 1.22
N PRO A 393 -37.67 -10.43 0.06
CA PRO A 393 -38.67 -9.76 -0.78
C PRO A 393 -39.78 -10.73 -1.16
N PRO A 394 -41.04 -10.27 -1.30
CA PRO A 394 -42.14 -11.15 -1.64
C PRO A 394 -41.97 -11.76 -3.04
N ARG A 395 -42.29 -13.05 -3.17
CA ARG A 395 -42.32 -13.74 -4.47
C ARG A 395 -43.51 -13.27 -5.30
N GLU A 396 -43.30 -13.14 -6.62
CA GLU A 396 -44.38 -12.80 -7.54
C GLU A 396 -45.47 -13.88 -7.53
N ARG A 397 -46.72 -13.43 -7.46
CA ARG A 397 -47.88 -14.31 -7.44
C ARG A 397 -48.28 -14.67 -8.88
N ALA A 398 -48.50 -15.96 -9.13
CA ALA A 398 -49.10 -16.43 -10.38
C ALA A 398 -50.60 -16.09 -10.44
N ALA A 399 -51.08 -15.66 -11.62
CA ALA A 399 -52.50 -15.42 -11.88
C ALA A 399 -53.31 -16.72 -11.76
N GLY A 400 -54.43 -16.70 -11.03
CA GLY A 400 -55.26 -17.88 -10.78
C GLY A 400 -56.39 -17.62 -9.77
N SER A 401 -57.06 -18.69 -9.34
CA SER A 401 -58.13 -18.64 -8.33
C SER A 401 -57.65 -17.98 -7.02
N PRO A 402 -58.55 -17.31 -6.27
CA PRO A 402 -58.21 -16.75 -4.96
C PRO A 402 -57.55 -17.78 -4.04
N VAL A 403 -56.57 -17.36 -3.25
CA VAL A 403 -55.77 -18.22 -2.37
C VAL A 403 -56.07 -17.88 -0.92
N CYS A 404 -56.48 -18.89 -0.15
CA CYS A 404 -56.69 -18.79 1.29
C CYS A 404 -55.50 -19.42 2.03
N PHE A 405 -54.86 -18.67 2.93
CA PHE A 405 -53.89 -19.26 3.86
C PHE A 405 -54.56 -19.61 5.20
N ILE A 406 -54.45 -20.87 5.61
CA ILE A 406 -55.05 -21.39 6.85
C ILE A 406 -53.99 -21.45 7.94
N VAL A 407 -54.23 -20.69 9.01
CA VAL A 407 -53.41 -20.59 10.21
C VAL A 407 -54.18 -21.24 11.35
N MET A 408 -53.67 -22.34 11.92
CA MET A 408 -54.37 -23.05 13.00
C MET A 408 -53.42 -23.92 13.83
N PRO A 409 -53.78 -24.29 15.07
CA PRO A 409 -52.98 -25.22 15.86
C PRO A 409 -52.85 -26.55 15.15
N PHE A 410 -51.63 -27.09 15.16
CA PHE A 410 -51.32 -28.42 14.66
C PHE A 410 -51.25 -29.42 15.82
N GLY A 411 -51.48 -30.70 15.52
CA GLY A 411 -51.35 -31.78 16.50
C GLY A 411 -52.46 -31.87 17.55
N GLN A 412 -53.52 -31.07 17.46
CA GLN A 412 -54.72 -31.25 18.30
C GLN A 412 -55.64 -32.29 17.66
N GLU A 413 -56.37 -33.05 18.48
CA GLU A 413 -57.29 -34.10 18.01
C GLU A 413 -58.34 -33.58 17.03
N TRP A 414 -58.76 -32.32 17.20
CA TRP A 414 -59.77 -31.66 16.36
C TRP A 414 -59.19 -30.97 15.11
N SER A 415 -57.88 -30.76 15.03
CA SER A 415 -57.24 -29.96 13.96
C SER A 415 -57.50 -30.54 12.57
N ALA A 416 -57.49 -31.87 12.43
CA ALA A 416 -57.68 -32.53 11.14
C ALA A 416 -59.10 -32.33 10.58
N ASP A 417 -60.11 -32.31 11.44
CA ASP A 417 -61.50 -32.12 11.04
C ASP A 417 -61.79 -30.66 10.72
N VAL A 418 -61.29 -29.71 11.55
CA VAL A 418 -61.38 -28.27 11.25
C VAL A 418 -60.75 -27.98 9.89
N HIS A 419 -59.51 -28.42 9.67
CA HIS A 419 -58.83 -28.20 8.39
C HIS A 419 -59.64 -28.72 7.20
N ARG A 420 -60.19 -29.95 7.29
CA ARG A 420 -61.02 -30.54 6.23
C ARG A 420 -62.27 -29.71 5.94
N ILE A 421 -62.91 -29.15 6.97
CA ILE A 421 -64.08 -28.29 6.83
C ILE A 421 -63.72 -26.97 6.15
N LEU A 422 -62.60 -26.36 6.56
CA LEU A 422 -62.11 -25.10 5.96
C LEU A 422 -61.77 -25.28 4.48
N VAL A 423 -61.02 -26.33 4.13
CA VAL A 423 -60.67 -26.64 2.73
C VAL A 423 -61.93 -26.82 1.90
N LYS A 424 -62.91 -27.61 2.37
CA LYS A 424 -64.19 -27.79 1.67
C LYS A 424 -64.95 -26.49 1.47
N ALA A 425 -64.91 -25.58 2.44
CA ALA A 425 -65.57 -24.28 2.32
C ALA A 425 -64.87 -23.37 1.29
N CYS A 426 -63.53 -23.36 1.27
CA CYS A 426 -62.75 -22.67 0.25
C CYS A 426 -63.01 -23.24 -1.15
N ASP A 427 -62.96 -24.55 -1.32
CA ASP A 427 -63.18 -25.22 -2.60
C ASP A 427 -64.59 -24.94 -3.14
N ALA A 428 -65.61 -24.98 -2.28
CA ALA A 428 -66.99 -24.66 -2.66
C ALA A 428 -67.18 -23.20 -3.10
N ALA A 429 -66.34 -22.28 -2.59
CA ALA A 429 -66.32 -20.88 -2.96
C ALA A 429 -65.38 -20.58 -4.16
N GLY A 430 -64.67 -21.57 -4.70
CA GLY A 430 -63.72 -21.39 -5.81
C GLY A 430 -62.35 -20.82 -5.39
N ALA A 431 -61.99 -20.93 -4.11
CA ALA A 431 -60.69 -20.53 -3.57
C ALA A 431 -59.81 -21.74 -3.24
N ARG A 432 -58.51 -21.61 -3.47
CA ARG A 432 -57.51 -22.64 -3.16
C ARG A 432 -56.97 -22.44 -1.74
N ALA A 433 -57.22 -23.40 -0.86
CA ALA A 433 -56.68 -23.40 0.50
C ALA A 433 -55.22 -23.89 0.54
N VAL A 434 -54.38 -23.21 1.31
CA VAL A 434 -52.98 -23.55 1.59
C VAL A 434 -52.76 -23.53 3.10
N ARG A 435 -52.04 -24.52 3.63
CA ARG A 435 -51.67 -24.61 5.05
C ARG A 435 -50.16 -24.68 5.18
N GLY A 436 -49.61 -24.03 6.21
CA GLY A 436 -48.16 -23.89 6.41
C GLY A 436 -47.37 -25.19 6.62
N ASP A 437 -48.03 -26.29 7.03
CA ASP A 437 -47.41 -27.61 7.22
C ASP A 437 -47.20 -28.40 5.92
N ASN A 438 -47.82 -28.01 4.81
CA ASN A 438 -47.62 -28.66 3.51
C ASN A 438 -46.34 -28.20 2.79
N LEU A 439 -45.54 -27.32 3.43
CA LEU A 439 -44.32 -26.73 2.88
C LEU A 439 -43.08 -27.33 3.55
N PHE A 440 -42.84 -28.62 3.37
CA PHE A 440 -41.56 -29.25 3.73
C PHE A 440 -40.52 -28.95 2.64
N THR A 441 -40.00 -27.72 2.65
CA THR A 441 -38.86 -27.31 1.81
C THR A 441 -37.59 -27.14 2.67
N PRO A 442 -36.37 -27.24 2.10
CA PRO A 442 -35.12 -27.01 2.82
C PRO A 442 -34.90 -25.56 3.32
N THR A 443 -35.88 -24.67 3.12
CA THR A 443 -35.85 -23.25 3.50
C THR A 443 -36.20 -23.05 4.98
N ASP A 444 -35.87 -21.87 5.50
CA ASP A 444 -36.31 -21.41 6.81
C ASP A 444 -37.86 -21.39 6.85
N ILE A 445 -38.45 -22.13 7.79
CA ILE A 445 -39.91 -22.33 7.93
C ILE A 445 -40.63 -20.98 8.04
N LEU A 446 -40.02 -20.00 8.70
CA LEU A 446 -40.60 -18.67 8.88
C LEU A 446 -40.66 -17.87 7.58
N GLU A 447 -39.66 -18.02 6.70
CA GLU A 447 -39.67 -17.40 5.37
C GLU A 447 -40.79 -17.98 4.50
N ASP A 448 -40.99 -19.30 4.52
CA ASP A 448 -42.04 -19.93 3.72
C ASP A 448 -43.46 -19.55 4.21
N ILE A 449 -43.65 -19.40 5.52
CA ILE A 449 -44.88 -18.86 6.12
C ILE A 449 -45.11 -17.40 5.69
N TRP A 450 -44.09 -16.55 5.80
CA TRP A 450 -44.15 -15.16 5.34
C TRP A 450 -44.58 -15.05 3.88
N GLN A 451 -43.93 -15.80 2.99
CA GLN A 451 -44.24 -15.80 1.56
C GLN A 451 -45.67 -16.29 1.30
N SER A 452 -46.15 -17.27 2.07
CA SER A 452 -47.50 -17.81 1.94
C SER A 452 -48.58 -16.83 2.39
N ILE A 453 -48.39 -16.17 3.54
CA ILE A 453 -49.31 -15.12 4.02
C ILE A 453 -49.31 -13.95 3.04
N HIS A 454 -48.15 -13.54 2.53
CA HIS A 454 -48.06 -12.48 1.54
C HIS A 454 -48.79 -12.82 0.24
N ALA A 455 -48.67 -14.06 -0.25
CA ALA A 455 -49.29 -14.50 -1.49
C ALA A 455 -50.82 -14.69 -1.38
N ALA A 456 -51.35 -14.95 -0.19
CA ALA A 456 -52.77 -15.19 0.05
C ALA A 456 -53.62 -13.93 -0.19
N ASP A 457 -54.85 -14.12 -0.69
CA ASP A 457 -55.86 -13.07 -0.77
C ASP A 457 -56.51 -12.81 0.58
N PHE A 458 -56.74 -13.87 1.34
CA PHE A 458 -57.30 -13.81 2.67
C PHE A 458 -56.76 -14.93 3.54
N VAL A 459 -56.89 -14.75 4.85
CA VAL A 459 -56.40 -15.68 5.87
C VAL A 459 -57.56 -16.17 6.71
N ILE A 460 -57.58 -17.47 7.02
CA ILE A 460 -58.45 -18.02 8.06
C ILE A 460 -57.57 -18.43 9.23
N ALA A 461 -57.79 -17.82 10.40
CA ALA A 461 -57.00 -18.06 11.59
C ALA A 461 -57.85 -18.66 12.72
N ASP A 462 -57.62 -19.93 13.07
CA ASP A 462 -58.21 -20.54 14.26
C ASP A 462 -57.31 -20.32 15.48
N ILE A 463 -57.75 -19.48 16.42
CA ILE A 463 -56.97 -19.12 17.62
C ILE A 463 -57.32 -19.97 18.85
N THR A 464 -58.09 -21.05 18.67
CA THR A 464 -58.45 -21.98 19.75
C THR A 464 -57.21 -22.47 20.49
N GLY A 465 -57.28 -22.49 21.83
CA GLY A 465 -56.17 -22.92 22.69
C GLY A 465 -54.98 -21.95 22.75
N ARG A 466 -55.11 -20.72 22.21
CA ARG A 466 -54.12 -19.62 22.34
C ARG A 466 -52.72 -20.00 21.85
N ASN A 467 -52.64 -20.73 20.74
CA ASN A 467 -51.36 -21.16 20.19
C ASN A 467 -50.50 -19.93 19.78
N PRO A 468 -49.27 -19.79 20.32
CA PRO A 468 -48.45 -18.60 20.09
C PRO A 468 -48.02 -18.45 18.62
N ASN A 469 -47.84 -19.56 17.88
CA ASN A 469 -47.46 -19.52 16.48
C ASN A 469 -48.62 -18.98 15.62
N VAL A 470 -49.84 -19.43 15.89
CA VAL A 470 -51.05 -18.93 15.22
C VAL A 470 -51.21 -17.43 15.45
N LEU A 471 -51.01 -16.96 16.69
CA LEU A 471 -51.08 -15.54 17.02
C LEU A 471 -49.98 -14.73 16.33
N TYR A 472 -48.77 -15.28 16.19
CA TYR A 472 -47.67 -14.66 15.47
C TYR A 472 -47.98 -14.50 13.97
N GLU A 473 -48.44 -15.57 13.32
CA GLU A 473 -48.86 -15.58 11.91
C GLU A 473 -50.04 -14.64 11.65
N LEU A 474 -51.02 -14.61 12.56
CA LEU A 474 -52.13 -13.66 12.53
C LEU A 474 -51.64 -12.20 12.62
N GLY A 475 -50.63 -11.93 13.46
CA GLY A 475 -49.99 -10.62 13.55
C GLY A 475 -49.32 -10.19 12.24
N ILE A 476 -48.66 -11.11 11.54
CA ILE A 476 -48.08 -10.86 10.20
C ILE A 476 -49.21 -10.55 9.20
N ALA A 477 -50.27 -11.35 9.17
CA ALA A 477 -51.42 -11.14 8.29
C ALA A 477 -52.08 -9.76 8.49
N HIS A 478 -52.28 -9.34 9.74
CA HIS A 478 -52.79 -8.01 10.07
C HIS A 478 -51.84 -6.89 9.64
N THR A 479 -50.54 -7.07 9.82
CA THR A 479 -49.54 -6.08 9.40
C THR A 479 -49.53 -5.88 7.88
N LEU A 480 -49.79 -6.95 7.13
CA LEU A 480 -49.94 -6.95 5.67
C LEU A 480 -51.34 -6.52 5.20
N ALA A 481 -52.22 -6.12 6.12
CA ALA A 481 -53.60 -5.74 5.84
C ALA A 481 -54.40 -6.80 5.06
N LYS A 482 -54.09 -8.09 5.28
CA LYS A 482 -54.86 -9.18 4.70
C LYS A 482 -56.26 -9.23 5.33
N PRO A 483 -57.33 -9.44 4.56
CA PRO A 483 -58.62 -9.86 5.10
C PRO A 483 -58.44 -11.14 5.93
N VAL A 484 -58.92 -11.12 7.19
CA VAL A 484 -58.79 -12.28 8.09
C VAL A 484 -60.14 -12.68 8.66
N LEU A 485 -60.48 -13.97 8.53
CA LEU A 485 -61.54 -14.63 9.28
C LEU A 485 -60.95 -15.29 10.51
N ILE A 486 -61.26 -14.75 11.70
CA ILE A 486 -60.77 -15.29 12.98
C ILE A 486 -61.82 -16.26 13.54
N LEU A 487 -61.38 -17.46 13.91
CA LEU A 487 -62.20 -18.53 14.48
C LEU A 487 -61.74 -18.86 15.89
N SER A 488 -62.67 -19.23 16.76
CA SER A 488 -62.32 -19.82 18.06
C SER A 488 -63.43 -20.75 18.55
N ARG A 489 -63.07 -21.82 19.26
CA ARG A 489 -64.05 -22.66 19.97
C ARG A 489 -64.58 -22.00 21.22
N LEU A 490 -63.73 -21.28 21.95
CA LEU A 490 -64.05 -20.71 23.25
C LEU A 490 -63.80 -19.20 23.26
N ALA A 491 -64.69 -18.44 23.90
CA ALA A 491 -64.49 -17.01 24.09
C ALA A 491 -63.26 -16.70 24.97
N SER A 492 -62.90 -17.61 25.89
CA SER A 492 -61.71 -17.49 26.76
C SER A 492 -60.39 -17.54 26.00
N ASP A 493 -60.39 -18.06 24.78
CA ASP A 493 -59.19 -18.17 23.94
C ASP A 493 -58.91 -16.87 23.17
N ILE A 494 -59.83 -15.91 23.17
CA ILE A 494 -59.68 -14.62 22.49
C ILE A 494 -58.78 -13.71 23.34
N PRO A 495 -57.56 -13.36 22.88
CA PRO A 495 -56.73 -12.38 23.56
C PRO A 495 -57.37 -11.00 23.56
N ILE A 496 -57.03 -10.17 24.55
CA ILE A 496 -57.60 -8.83 24.69
C ILE A 496 -57.36 -7.95 23.46
N ASP A 497 -56.23 -8.14 22.78
CA ASP A 497 -55.86 -7.42 21.55
C ASP A 497 -56.78 -7.73 20.36
N LEU A 498 -57.49 -8.85 20.39
CA LEU A 498 -58.44 -9.29 19.37
C LEU A 498 -59.91 -9.11 19.79
N ALA A 499 -60.18 -8.63 21.02
CA ALA A 499 -61.54 -8.54 21.56
C ALA A 499 -62.45 -7.58 20.78
N THR A 500 -61.88 -6.57 20.12
CA THR A 500 -62.62 -5.61 19.26
C THR A 500 -62.83 -6.12 17.84
N ARG A 501 -62.26 -7.28 17.49
CA ARG A 501 -62.38 -7.89 16.16
C ARG A 501 -63.54 -8.88 16.14
N ARG A 502 -64.11 -9.06 14.96
CA ARG A 502 -65.16 -10.07 14.75
C ARG A 502 -64.53 -11.46 14.76
N VAL A 503 -64.73 -12.19 15.85
CA VAL A 503 -64.32 -13.60 15.99
C VAL A 503 -65.56 -14.50 15.85
N THR A 504 -65.48 -15.47 14.94
CA THR A 504 -66.54 -16.46 14.75
C THR A 504 -66.37 -17.59 15.74
N LEU A 505 -67.26 -17.64 16.73
CA LEU A 505 -67.32 -18.74 17.68
C LEU A 505 -68.05 -19.95 17.10
N TYR A 506 -67.43 -21.13 17.18
CA TYR A 506 -68.01 -22.39 16.70
C TYR A 506 -68.08 -23.45 17.81
N GLY A 507 -68.97 -24.43 17.65
CA GLY A 507 -69.22 -25.46 18.66
C GLY A 507 -70.05 -24.98 19.85
N GLN A 508 -70.79 -23.89 19.69
CA GLN A 508 -71.67 -23.31 20.73
C GLN A 508 -73.09 -23.91 20.70
N SER A 509 -73.47 -24.55 19.60
CA SER A 509 -74.77 -25.20 19.40
C SER A 509 -74.77 -26.61 20.01
N ALA A 510 -75.89 -27.07 20.56
CA ALA A 510 -75.99 -28.39 21.22
C ALA A 510 -75.80 -29.63 20.31
N GLY A 511 -75.54 -29.42 19.01
CA GLY A 511 -75.30 -30.46 17.99
C GLY A 511 -73.81 -30.74 17.71
N ASP A 512 -73.49 -31.38 16.59
CA ASP A 512 -72.10 -31.61 16.18
C ASP A 512 -71.41 -30.28 15.84
N TRP A 513 -70.32 -29.97 16.55
CA TRP A 513 -69.53 -28.76 16.35
C TRP A 513 -68.99 -28.63 14.91
N ARG A 514 -68.85 -29.75 14.20
CA ARG A 514 -68.42 -29.80 12.79
C ARG A 514 -69.47 -29.19 11.86
N GLU A 515 -70.75 -29.46 12.10
CA GLU A 515 -71.85 -28.90 11.31
C GLU A 515 -72.01 -27.40 11.59
N ASP A 516 -71.91 -27.00 12.87
CA ASP A 516 -71.95 -25.59 13.28
C ASP A 516 -70.81 -24.78 12.62
N LEU A 517 -69.59 -25.33 12.60
CA LEU A 517 -68.44 -24.73 11.92
C LEU A 517 -68.68 -24.60 10.42
N ALA A 518 -69.13 -25.67 9.76
CA ALA A 518 -69.37 -25.67 8.32
C ALA A 518 -70.44 -24.65 7.92
N HIS A 519 -71.54 -24.58 8.66
CA HIS A 519 -72.64 -23.65 8.41
C HIS A 519 -72.22 -22.18 8.56
N LYS A 520 -71.37 -21.87 9.55
CA LYS A 520 -70.88 -20.51 9.80
C LYS A 520 -69.80 -20.06 8.81
N ILE A 521 -68.94 -20.96 8.36
CA ILE A 521 -67.78 -20.62 7.52
C ILE A 521 -68.13 -20.48 6.06
N GLN A 522 -69.03 -21.30 5.51
CA GLN A 522 -69.44 -21.21 4.10
C GLN A 522 -69.82 -19.78 3.65
N PRO A 523 -70.76 -19.07 4.31
CA PRO A 523 -71.12 -17.71 3.90
C PRO A 523 -69.98 -16.70 4.14
N ALA A 524 -69.16 -16.89 5.18
CA ALA A 524 -68.05 -16.00 5.49
C ALA A 524 -66.94 -16.10 4.43
N VAL A 525 -66.61 -17.30 3.98
CA VAL A 525 -65.62 -17.53 2.92
C VAL A 525 -66.14 -17.07 1.58
N ALA A 526 -67.41 -17.32 1.24
CA ALA A 526 -68.01 -16.83 0.01
C ALA A 526 -67.98 -15.29 -0.09
N ALA A 527 -68.25 -14.58 1.01
CA ALA A 527 -68.13 -13.14 1.06
C ALA A 527 -66.68 -12.66 0.83
N LEU A 528 -65.70 -13.28 1.50
CA LEU A 528 -64.29 -12.94 1.33
C LEU A 528 -63.81 -13.18 -0.11
N VAL A 529 -64.24 -14.27 -0.75
CA VAL A 529 -63.89 -14.56 -2.14
C VAL A 529 -64.52 -13.55 -3.10
N GLY A 530 -65.78 -13.16 -2.87
CA GLY A 530 -66.44 -12.12 -3.67
C GLY A 530 -65.79 -10.74 -3.57
N ASP A 531 -65.17 -10.42 -2.43
CA ASP A 531 -64.41 -9.18 -2.25
C ASP A 531 -63.02 -9.21 -2.92
N CYS A 532 -62.53 -10.40 -3.31
CA CYS A 532 -61.21 -10.59 -3.94
C CYS A 532 -61.25 -10.61 -5.48
N SER A 533 -62.44 -10.84 -6.07
CA SER A 533 -62.70 -10.83 -7.52
C SER A 533 -63.13 -9.45 -8.01
#